data_AF-F5YC27-F1
#
_entry.id   AF-F5YC27-F1
#
_cell.length_a   1.000
_cell.length_b   1.000
_cell.length_c   1.000
_cell.angle_alpha   90.00
_cell.angle_beta   90.00
_cell.angle_gamma   90.00
#
_symmetry.space_group_name_H-M   'P 1'
#
loop_
_entity.id
_entity.type
_entity.pdbx_description
1 polymer ?
#
loop_
_entity_poly.entity_id
_entity_poly.type
_entity_poly.pdbx_seq_one_letter_code
_entity_poly.pdbx_strand_id
1 'polypeptide(L)'
;MGAIMKENNLTVTERIAATGLIPVVVMDDAGRAVDTAKAMAAGGVDIMEITLRTPAGLAAIEKTAAACPDILVGGGTVLSLEKCKEAISRGAAFIVSPGFDPVIVEYCLKNNVSVFPGCVTPTEITMALNKGLSVVKFFPANVYGGIKAIKALSGPFPHVKFIPTGGIDLNNLAEYSIPQVLAVGGGWLCDRMAINDGDYSLVTKICAQSVEIIKQKRQ
;
A
#
# COMPACT_ATOMS: atom_id res chain seq x y z
N MET A 1 -30.46 28.37 -1.92
CA MET A 1 -29.01 28.29 -2.16
C MET A 1 -28.37 27.75 -0.88
N GLY A 2 -28.17 26.44 -0.80
CA GLY A 2 -27.47 25.79 0.30
C GLY A 2 -26.71 24.63 -0.32
N ALA A 3 -25.41 24.83 -0.51
CA ALA A 3 -24.55 23.89 -1.19
C ALA A 3 -24.59 22.53 -0.48
N ILE A 4 -24.76 21.48 -1.28
CA ILE A 4 -24.66 20.09 -0.88
C ILE A 4 -23.20 19.85 -0.48
N MET A 5 -22.92 19.76 0.82
CA MET A 5 -21.67 19.19 1.32
C MET A 5 -21.74 17.68 1.11
N LYS A 6 -21.10 17.16 0.05
CA LYS A 6 -20.77 15.73 -0.03
C LYS A 6 -19.48 15.48 0.75
N GLU A 7 -19.58 15.05 1.99
CA GLU A 7 -18.46 14.34 2.63
C GLU A 7 -18.43 12.92 2.04
N ASN A 8 -17.72 12.75 0.93
CA ASN A 8 -17.35 11.42 0.44
C ASN A 8 -16.21 10.88 1.32
N ASN A 9 -16.52 10.36 2.51
CA ASN A 9 -15.54 9.63 3.31
C ASN A 9 -15.28 8.25 2.67
N LEU A 10 -14.33 8.21 1.73
CA LEU A 10 -13.85 6.95 1.14
C LEU A 10 -13.27 6.06 2.24
N THR A 11 -13.59 4.77 2.20
CA THR A 11 -12.90 3.74 2.97
C THR A 11 -11.41 3.67 2.57
N VAL A 12 -10.57 3.05 3.42
CA VAL A 12 -9.15 2.80 3.12
C VAL A 12 -8.98 2.14 1.75
N THR A 13 -9.75 1.09 1.48
CA THR A 13 -9.67 0.33 0.22
C THR A 13 -10.09 1.18 -0.98
N GLU A 14 -11.12 2.01 -0.85
CA GLU A 14 -11.57 2.91 -1.93
C GLU A 14 -10.55 4.01 -2.21
N ARG A 15 -9.92 4.56 -1.17
CA ARG A 15 -8.84 5.54 -1.32
C ARG A 15 -7.62 4.93 -2.01
N ILE A 16 -7.22 3.72 -1.60
CA ILE A 16 -6.19 2.93 -2.28
C ILE A 16 -6.53 2.69 -3.75
N ALA A 17 -7.78 2.32 -4.04
CA ALA A 17 -8.22 2.07 -5.40
C ALA A 17 -8.20 3.34 -6.26
N ALA A 18 -8.61 4.49 -5.69
CA ALA A 18 -8.66 5.77 -6.38
C ALA A 18 -7.27 6.26 -6.79
N THR A 19 -6.28 6.15 -5.90
CA THR A 19 -4.88 6.52 -6.20
C THR A 19 -4.20 5.46 -7.08
N GLY A 20 -4.52 4.18 -6.88
CA GLY A 20 -4.00 3.06 -7.67
C GLY A 20 -2.53 2.70 -7.41
N LEU A 21 -1.89 3.36 -6.44
CA LEU A 21 -0.49 3.16 -6.07
C LEU A 21 -0.35 3.07 -4.55
N ILE A 22 0.56 2.24 -4.07
CA ILE A 22 0.97 2.15 -2.66
C ILE A 22 2.51 2.23 -2.60
N PRO A 23 3.08 3.43 -2.37
CA PRO A 23 4.50 3.58 -2.07
C PRO A 23 4.91 2.73 -0.85
N VAL A 24 5.85 1.82 -1.08
CA VAL A 24 6.43 0.96 -0.03
C VAL A 24 7.70 1.64 0.47
N VAL A 25 7.61 2.32 1.61
CA VAL A 25 8.66 3.20 2.11
C VAL A 25 9.51 2.48 3.17
N VAL A 26 10.82 2.46 2.95
CA VAL A 26 11.80 2.04 3.95
C VAL A 26 12.43 3.29 4.53
N MET A 27 12.23 3.53 5.84
CA MET A 27 12.68 4.75 6.49
C MET A 27 13.86 4.47 7.41
N ASP A 28 15.01 5.12 7.19
CA ASP A 28 16.17 4.99 8.09
C ASP A 28 16.14 5.98 9.26
N ASP A 29 15.57 7.16 9.01
CA ASP A 29 15.39 8.21 10.01
C ASP A 29 13.94 8.70 9.99
N ALA A 30 13.25 8.54 11.13
CA ALA A 30 11.89 9.00 11.28
C ALA A 30 11.74 10.52 11.11
N GLY A 31 12.82 11.31 11.29
CA GLY A 31 12.85 12.74 10.99
C GLY A 31 12.46 13.10 9.56
N ARG A 32 12.66 12.19 8.61
CA ARG A 32 12.40 12.41 7.17
C ARG A 32 11.00 12.01 6.72
N ALA A 33 10.22 11.41 7.60
CA ALA A 33 8.91 10.85 7.26
C ALA A 33 7.93 11.92 6.76
N VAL A 34 7.88 13.07 7.42
CA VAL A 34 6.95 14.16 7.09
C VAL A 34 7.28 14.78 5.73
N ASP A 35 8.55 15.05 5.46
CA ASP A 35 8.97 15.64 4.17
C ASP A 35 8.79 14.66 3.01
N THR A 36 9.07 13.37 3.25
CA THR A 36 8.77 12.31 2.28
C THR A 36 7.27 12.26 1.96
N ALA A 37 6.42 12.31 2.99
CA ALA A 37 4.98 12.27 2.81
C ALA A 37 4.45 13.51 2.04
N LYS A 38 4.98 14.70 2.32
CA LYS A 38 4.67 15.93 1.57
C LYS A 38 5.11 15.85 0.10
N ALA A 39 6.28 15.28 -0.17
CA ALA A 39 6.79 15.07 -1.52
C ALA A 39 5.89 14.12 -2.32
N MET A 40 5.46 13.02 -1.70
CA MET A 40 4.49 12.10 -2.29
C MET A 40 3.17 12.79 -2.62
N ALA A 41 2.62 13.58 -1.68
CA ALA A 41 1.39 14.35 -1.88
C ALA A 41 1.52 15.34 -3.04
N ALA A 42 2.64 16.06 -3.13
CA ALA A 42 2.92 16.96 -4.24
C ALA A 42 3.00 16.22 -5.59
N GLY A 43 3.40 14.95 -5.58
CA GLY A 43 3.35 14.04 -6.74
C GLY A 43 1.99 13.40 -6.99
N GLY A 44 0.96 13.75 -6.21
CA GLY A 44 -0.39 13.22 -6.36
C GLY A 44 -0.64 11.85 -5.71
N VAL A 45 0.22 11.43 -4.78
CA VAL A 45 0.07 10.17 -4.04
C VAL A 45 -0.10 10.46 -2.54
N ASP A 46 -1.23 10.06 -2.01
CA ASP A 46 -1.67 10.36 -0.64
C ASP A 46 -1.72 9.11 0.27
N ILE A 47 -1.03 8.04 -0.12
CA ILE A 47 -0.96 6.76 0.60
C ILE A 47 0.49 6.44 0.89
N MET A 48 0.82 5.99 2.10
CA MET A 48 2.18 5.67 2.50
C MET A 48 2.23 4.35 3.30
N GLU A 49 2.73 3.27 2.70
CA GLU A 49 3.02 2.01 3.42
C GLU A 49 4.44 2.10 4.01
N ILE A 50 4.56 2.47 5.28
CA ILE A 50 5.85 2.53 5.97
C ILE A 50 6.21 1.13 6.49
N THR A 51 7.30 0.58 5.98
CA THR A 51 7.73 -0.77 6.36
C THR A 51 8.40 -0.82 7.73
N LEU A 52 8.11 -1.87 8.49
CA LEU A 52 8.75 -2.17 9.78
C LEU A 52 10.07 -2.95 9.60
N ARG A 53 10.85 -2.57 8.59
CA ARG A 53 12.17 -3.17 8.27
C ARG A 53 13.33 -2.47 8.95
N THR A 54 13.07 -1.35 9.61
CA THR A 54 14.07 -0.54 10.32
C THR A 54 13.54 -0.17 11.71
N PRO A 55 14.42 0.17 12.67
CA PRO A 55 13.99 0.69 13.98
C PRO A 55 13.16 1.97 13.88
N ALA A 56 13.36 2.78 12.83
CA ALA A 56 12.67 4.05 12.64
C ALA A 56 11.21 3.92 12.15
N GLY A 57 10.81 2.77 11.60
CA GLY A 57 9.51 2.61 10.93
C GLY A 57 8.29 3.00 11.78
N LEU A 58 8.25 2.58 13.05
CA LEU A 58 7.14 2.89 13.94
C LEU A 58 7.06 4.38 14.30
N ALA A 59 8.21 5.02 14.56
CA ALA A 59 8.26 6.46 14.82
C ALA A 59 7.94 7.27 13.56
N ALA A 60 8.26 6.75 12.38
CA ALA A 60 7.89 7.36 11.11
C ALA A 60 6.37 7.32 10.89
N ILE A 61 5.69 6.20 11.21
CA ILE A 61 4.21 6.11 11.19
C ILE A 61 3.60 7.18 12.09
N GLU A 62 4.06 7.27 13.34
CA GLU A 62 3.56 8.23 14.32
C GLU A 62 3.71 9.69 13.86
N LYS A 63 4.90 10.05 13.37
CA LYS A 63 5.17 11.40 12.86
C LYS A 63 4.33 11.73 11.64
N THR A 64 4.18 10.82 10.69
CA THR A 64 3.35 11.03 9.51
C THR A 64 1.88 11.16 9.90
N ALA A 65 1.35 10.29 10.76
CA ALA A 65 -0.03 10.35 11.22
C ALA A 65 -0.35 11.68 11.93
N ALA A 66 0.58 12.17 12.76
CA ALA A 66 0.39 13.41 13.51
C ALA A 66 0.52 14.68 12.64
N ALA A 67 1.47 14.71 11.69
CA ALA A 67 1.82 15.93 10.94
C ALA A 67 1.17 16.00 9.55
N CYS A 68 0.69 14.88 9.01
CA CYS A 68 0.12 14.77 7.67
C CYS A 68 -1.23 14.04 7.71
N PRO A 69 -2.29 14.61 8.30
CA PRO A 69 -3.60 13.95 8.42
C PRO A 69 -4.23 13.62 7.06
N ASP A 70 -3.85 14.35 6.01
CA ASP A 70 -4.27 14.09 4.64
C ASP A 70 -3.49 12.94 3.98
N ILE A 71 -2.56 12.29 4.66
CA ILE A 71 -1.87 11.09 4.17
C ILE A 71 -2.45 9.85 4.83
N LEU A 72 -2.93 8.91 4.03
CA LEU A 72 -3.31 7.58 4.49
C LEU A 72 -2.04 6.76 4.79
N VAL A 73 -1.56 6.82 6.03
CA VAL A 73 -0.40 6.07 6.49
C VAL A 73 -0.79 4.67 6.96
N GLY A 74 0.00 3.66 6.59
CA GLY A 74 -0.16 2.27 7.01
C GLY A 74 1.17 1.62 7.38
N GLY A 75 1.10 0.50 8.08
CA GLY A 75 2.24 -0.30 8.48
C GLY A 75 2.49 -1.46 7.52
N GLY A 76 3.67 -1.52 6.91
CA GLY A 76 4.10 -2.58 6.01
C GLY A 76 5.13 -3.54 6.62
N THR A 77 5.30 -4.72 6.03
CA THR A 77 6.21 -5.76 6.57
C THR A 77 5.90 -6.10 8.03
N VAL A 78 4.61 -6.17 8.37
CA VAL A 78 4.18 -6.57 9.71
C VAL A 78 4.26 -8.09 9.83
N LEU A 79 5.12 -8.57 10.72
CA LEU A 79 5.46 -9.99 10.88
C LEU A 79 5.02 -10.59 12.22
N SER A 80 4.44 -9.79 13.11
CA SER A 80 3.93 -10.26 14.40
C SER A 80 2.76 -9.43 14.87
N LEU A 81 1.92 -10.02 15.72
CA LEU A 81 0.81 -9.32 16.36
C LEU A 81 1.27 -8.12 17.19
N GLU A 82 2.40 -8.23 17.88
CA GLU A 82 3.00 -7.13 18.66
C GLU A 82 3.28 -5.92 17.75
N LYS A 83 3.96 -6.14 16.62
CA LYS A 83 4.23 -5.06 15.66
C LYS A 83 2.97 -4.51 14.99
N CYS A 84 1.95 -5.34 14.78
CA CYS A 84 0.65 -4.89 14.30
C CYS A 84 0.00 -3.91 15.29
N LYS A 85 -0.07 -4.28 16.57
CA LYS A 85 -0.61 -3.43 17.64
C LYS A 85 0.15 -2.12 17.78
N GLU A 86 1.48 -2.17 17.78
CA GLU A 86 2.34 -0.99 17.86
C GLU A 86 2.07 -0.04 16.69
N ALA A 87 2.00 -0.55 15.45
CA ALA A 87 1.74 0.28 14.27
C ALA A 87 0.35 0.95 14.34
N ILE A 88 -0.69 0.20 14.70
CA ILE A 88 -2.06 0.74 14.85
C ILE A 88 -2.11 1.80 15.95
N SER A 89 -1.50 1.55 17.10
CA SER A 89 -1.47 2.50 18.22
C SER A 89 -0.77 3.83 17.87
N ARG A 90 0.06 3.82 16.84
CA ARG A 90 0.79 4.99 16.33
C ARG A 90 0.12 5.64 15.11
N GLY A 91 -1.10 5.22 14.77
CA GLY A 91 -1.90 5.85 13.72
C GLY A 91 -1.83 5.17 12.35
N ALA A 92 -1.30 3.95 12.24
CA ALA A 92 -1.47 3.18 11.00
C ALA A 92 -2.96 2.88 10.74
N ALA A 93 -3.49 3.40 9.64
CA ALA A 93 -4.88 3.20 9.21
C ALA A 93 -5.11 1.84 8.53
N PHE A 94 -4.03 1.21 8.06
CA PHE A 94 -4.06 -0.12 7.46
C PHE A 94 -2.77 -0.89 7.70
N ILE A 95 -2.84 -2.22 7.56
CA ILE A 95 -1.73 -3.14 7.78
C ILE A 95 -1.45 -3.97 6.53
N VAL A 96 -0.17 -4.14 6.20
CA VAL A 96 0.32 -4.98 5.11
C VAL A 96 1.37 -5.96 5.64
N SER A 97 1.11 -7.25 5.45
CA SER A 97 2.06 -8.32 5.77
C SER A 97 2.58 -8.96 4.47
N PRO A 98 3.83 -9.46 4.43
CA PRO A 98 4.38 -10.07 3.22
C PRO A 98 3.77 -11.46 2.92
N GLY A 99 3.12 -12.08 3.90
CA GLY A 99 2.37 -13.34 3.76
C GLY A 99 1.09 -13.31 4.60
N PHE A 100 0.31 -14.38 4.53
CA PHE A 100 -0.91 -14.52 5.32
C PHE A 100 -0.61 -15.05 6.73
N ASP A 101 -0.93 -14.23 7.74
CA ASP A 101 -0.93 -14.64 9.14
C ASP A 101 -2.35 -14.51 9.70
N PRO A 102 -3.01 -15.62 10.09
CA PRO A 102 -4.38 -15.57 10.59
C PRO A 102 -4.51 -14.74 11.87
N VAL A 103 -3.49 -14.69 12.72
CA VAL A 103 -3.54 -13.96 14.00
C VAL A 103 -3.54 -12.45 13.76
N ILE A 104 -2.71 -11.97 12.83
CA ILE A 104 -2.68 -10.56 12.43
C ILE A 104 -4.01 -10.18 11.76
N VAL A 105 -4.47 -11.00 10.81
CA VAL A 105 -5.71 -10.74 10.07
C VAL A 105 -6.92 -10.66 11.01
N GLU A 106 -7.07 -11.64 11.91
CA GLU A 106 -8.18 -11.64 12.88
C GLU A 106 -8.14 -10.43 13.82
N TYR A 107 -6.95 -10.02 14.26
CA TYR A 107 -6.81 -8.84 15.11
C TYR A 107 -7.24 -7.57 14.38
N CYS A 108 -6.75 -7.36 13.15
CA CYS A 108 -7.12 -6.19 12.35
C CYS A 108 -8.63 -6.11 12.13
N LEU A 109 -9.25 -7.22 11.72
CA LEU A 109 -10.70 -7.28 11.47
C LEU A 109 -11.53 -7.00 12.73
N LYS A 110 -11.16 -7.58 13.89
CA LYS A 110 -11.83 -7.31 15.16
C LYS A 110 -11.74 -5.85 15.61
N ASN A 111 -10.72 -5.12 15.16
CA ASN A 111 -10.49 -3.72 15.50
C ASN A 111 -10.87 -2.76 14.37
N ASN A 112 -11.59 -3.22 13.33
CA ASN A 112 -11.98 -2.42 12.17
C ASN A 112 -10.81 -1.76 11.43
N VAL A 113 -9.64 -2.40 11.41
CA VAL A 113 -8.46 -1.96 10.67
C VAL A 113 -8.35 -2.77 9.38
N SER A 114 -8.20 -2.07 8.24
CA SER A 114 -8.00 -2.73 6.95
C SER A 114 -6.65 -3.47 6.92
N VAL A 115 -6.65 -4.69 6.36
CA VAL A 115 -5.46 -5.54 6.28
C VAL A 115 -5.33 -6.16 4.89
N PHE A 116 -4.13 -6.14 4.34
CA PHE A 116 -3.79 -6.66 3.01
C PHE A 116 -2.66 -7.69 3.13
N PRO A 117 -2.97 -8.96 3.47
CA PRO A 117 -1.96 -10.00 3.62
C PRO A 117 -1.42 -10.47 2.26
N GLY A 118 -0.16 -10.91 2.25
CA GLY A 118 0.46 -11.54 1.09
C GLY A 118 -0.14 -12.92 0.78
N CYS A 119 -0.57 -13.14 -0.46
CA CYS A 119 -1.08 -14.40 -0.96
C CYS A 119 -0.64 -14.59 -2.42
N VAL A 120 0.01 -15.72 -2.73
CA VAL A 120 0.48 -16.06 -4.08
C VAL A 120 -0.02 -17.43 -4.56
N THR A 121 -0.71 -18.17 -3.70
CA THR A 121 -1.30 -19.49 -3.99
C THR A 121 -2.81 -19.52 -3.78
N PRO A 122 -3.54 -20.47 -4.43
CA PRO A 122 -4.96 -20.67 -4.17
C PRO A 122 -5.30 -20.95 -2.70
N THR A 123 -4.43 -21.67 -1.98
CA THR A 123 -4.61 -21.96 -0.55
C THR A 123 -4.63 -20.68 0.28
N GLU A 124 -3.65 -19.80 0.09
CA GLU A 124 -3.56 -18.53 0.83
C GLU A 124 -4.71 -17.59 0.49
N ILE A 125 -5.09 -17.51 -0.79
CA ILE A 125 -6.26 -16.73 -1.22
C ILE A 125 -7.54 -17.25 -0.57
N THR A 126 -7.71 -18.57 -0.49
CA THR A 126 -8.85 -19.20 0.18
C THR A 126 -8.87 -18.87 1.68
N MET A 127 -7.70 -18.87 2.33
CA MET A 127 -7.59 -18.45 3.74
C MET A 127 -8.03 -17.00 3.94
N ALA A 128 -7.65 -16.09 3.04
CA ALA A 128 -8.09 -14.69 3.07
C ALA A 128 -9.61 -14.55 2.85
N LEU A 129 -10.17 -15.25 1.87
CA LEU A 129 -11.61 -15.27 1.59
C LEU A 129 -12.41 -15.81 2.78
N ASN A 130 -11.92 -16.85 3.46
CA ASN A 130 -12.56 -17.40 4.66
C ASN A 130 -12.61 -16.40 5.84
N LYS A 131 -11.79 -15.35 5.80
CA LYS A 131 -11.83 -14.23 6.76
C LYS A 131 -12.63 -13.03 6.24
N GLY A 132 -13.26 -13.14 5.08
CA GLY A 132 -14.03 -12.07 4.44
C GLY A 132 -13.19 -11.05 3.67
N LEU A 133 -11.90 -11.31 3.43
CA LEU A 133 -11.06 -10.42 2.64
C LEU A 133 -11.27 -10.68 1.14
N SER A 134 -11.47 -9.62 0.37
CA SER A 134 -11.54 -9.66 -1.10
C SER A 134 -10.35 -8.99 -1.78
N VAL A 135 -9.42 -8.43 -1.02
CA VAL A 135 -8.20 -7.79 -1.51
C VAL A 135 -6.99 -8.38 -0.80
N VAL A 136 -6.01 -8.85 -1.58
CA VAL A 136 -4.77 -9.43 -1.06
C VAL A 136 -3.55 -8.83 -1.74
N LYS A 137 -2.42 -8.79 -1.03
CA LYS A 137 -1.12 -8.45 -1.61
C LYS A 137 -0.59 -9.64 -2.41
N PHE A 138 -0.05 -9.40 -3.60
CA PHE A 138 0.62 -10.42 -4.41
C PHE A 138 2.11 -10.11 -4.43
N PHE A 139 2.89 -10.78 -3.57
CA PHE A 139 4.28 -10.43 -3.31
C PHE A 139 5.16 -11.67 -3.12
N PRO A 140 6.39 -11.68 -3.66
CA PRO A 140 6.95 -10.78 -4.69
C PRO A 140 6.42 -11.07 -6.11
N ALA A 141 5.76 -10.09 -6.73
CA ALA A 141 5.01 -10.26 -7.97
C ALA A 141 5.83 -10.85 -9.13
N ASN A 142 7.01 -10.28 -9.44
CA ASN A 142 7.83 -10.77 -10.56
C ASN A 142 8.37 -12.19 -10.38
N VAL A 143 8.54 -12.64 -9.13
CA VAL A 143 9.02 -14.00 -8.85
C VAL A 143 7.90 -15.02 -9.04
N TYR A 144 6.68 -14.67 -8.66
CA TYR A 144 5.51 -15.55 -8.73
C TYR A 144 4.74 -15.44 -10.05
N GLY A 145 5.39 -15.01 -11.14
CA GLY A 145 4.80 -15.00 -12.49
C GLY A 145 3.95 -13.78 -12.82
N GLY A 146 3.94 -12.76 -11.95
CA GLY A 146 3.36 -11.44 -12.19
C GLY A 146 1.94 -11.49 -12.74
N ILE A 147 1.69 -10.73 -13.80
CA ILE A 147 0.38 -10.59 -14.44
C ILE A 147 -0.18 -11.93 -14.93
N LYS A 148 0.66 -12.83 -15.44
CA LYS A 148 0.22 -14.14 -15.93
C LYS A 148 -0.38 -14.97 -14.80
N ALA A 149 0.28 -14.98 -13.64
CA ALA A 149 -0.21 -15.66 -12.46
C ALA A 149 -1.48 -15.00 -11.90
N ILE A 150 -1.50 -13.66 -11.79
CA ILE A 150 -2.69 -12.91 -11.33
C ILE A 150 -3.92 -13.23 -12.20
N LYS A 151 -3.76 -13.24 -13.53
CA LYS A 151 -4.84 -13.62 -14.46
C LYS A 151 -5.30 -15.06 -14.27
N ALA A 152 -4.36 -16.00 -14.11
CA ALA A 152 -4.68 -17.41 -13.89
C ALA A 152 -5.43 -17.63 -12.57
N LEU A 153 -4.97 -17.00 -11.48
CA LEU A 153 -5.62 -17.06 -10.16
C LEU A 153 -7.00 -16.41 -10.16
N SER A 154 -7.21 -15.40 -10.99
CA SER A 154 -8.52 -14.73 -11.11
C SER A 154 -9.60 -15.58 -11.79
N GLY A 155 -9.22 -16.70 -12.42
CA GLY A 155 -10.18 -17.68 -12.96
C GLY A 155 -11.05 -18.31 -11.87
N PRO A 156 -10.47 -19.01 -10.88
CA PRO A 156 -11.21 -19.55 -9.74
C PRO A 156 -11.62 -18.49 -8.71
N PHE A 157 -11.01 -17.30 -8.69
CA PHE A 157 -11.28 -16.24 -7.71
C PHE A 157 -11.72 -14.90 -8.37
N PRO A 158 -12.87 -14.87 -9.08
CA PRO A 158 -13.24 -13.73 -9.94
C PRO A 158 -13.50 -12.41 -9.19
N HIS A 159 -13.79 -12.48 -7.88
CA HIS A 159 -14.05 -11.31 -7.05
C HIS A 159 -12.83 -10.81 -6.27
N VAL A 160 -11.70 -11.52 -6.32
CA VAL A 160 -10.48 -11.11 -5.62
C VAL A 160 -9.78 -10.03 -6.42
N LYS A 161 -9.33 -8.99 -5.73
CA LYS A 161 -8.39 -7.99 -6.26
C LYS A 161 -7.01 -8.16 -5.64
N PHE A 162 -6.00 -7.85 -6.43
CA PHE A 162 -4.60 -8.00 -6.05
C PHE A 162 -3.92 -6.64 -5.90
N ILE A 163 -3.00 -6.57 -4.94
CA ILE A 163 -2.01 -5.51 -4.82
C ILE A 163 -0.64 -6.12 -5.16
N PRO A 164 -0.25 -6.21 -6.44
CA PRO A 164 1.06 -6.70 -6.83
C PRO A 164 2.16 -5.80 -6.28
N THR A 165 3.21 -6.40 -5.74
CA THR A 165 4.37 -5.68 -5.20
C THR A 165 5.64 -6.48 -5.45
N GLY A 166 6.73 -5.81 -5.81
CA GLY A 166 8.06 -6.42 -5.98
C GLY A 166 8.46 -6.63 -7.44
N GLY A 167 9.52 -5.94 -7.86
CA GLY A 167 10.04 -5.95 -9.23
C GLY A 167 9.28 -5.03 -10.20
N ILE A 168 8.43 -4.14 -9.68
CA ILE A 168 7.67 -3.18 -10.48
C ILE A 168 8.41 -1.83 -10.47
N ASP A 169 8.46 -1.17 -11.61
CA ASP A 169 9.06 0.14 -11.84
C ASP A 169 8.29 0.91 -12.94
N LEU A 170 8.78 2.08 -13.35
CA LEU A 170 8.16 2.88 -14.41
C LEU A 170 8.10 2.17 -15.77
N ASN A 171 8.97 1.19 -16.04
CA ASN A 171 9.04 0.51 -17.33
C ASN A 171 7.90 -0.52 -17.49
N ASN A 172 7.48 -1.16 -16.40
CA ASN A 172 6.47 -2.23 -16.43
C ASN A 172 5.16 -1.88 -15.70
N LEU A 173 5.08 -0.74 -15.01
CA LEU A 173 3.89 -0.31 -14.26
C LEU A 173 2.59 -0.36 -15.08
N ALA A 174 2.66 0.09 -16.34
CA ALA A 174 1.49 0.14 -17.23
C ALA A 174 0.86 -1.25 -17.46
N GLU A 175 1.65 -2.31 -17.43
CA GLU A 175 1.17 -3.68 -17.66
C GLU A 175 0.24 -4.17 -16.53
N TYR A 176 0.40 -3.62 -15.32
CA TYR A 176 -0.41 -3.98 -14.15
C TYR A 176 -1.75 -3.24 -14.08
N SER A 177 -2.07 -2.40 -15.08
CA SER A 177 -3.38 -1.73 -15.19
C SER A 177 -4.46 -2.66 -15.77
N ILE A 178 -4.72 -3.77 -15.08
CA ILE A 178 -5.75 -4.75 -15.42
C ILE A 178 -6.87 -4.76 -14.37
N PRO A 179 -8.09 -5.21 -14.70
CA PRO A 179 -9.23 -5.17 -13.78
C PRO A 179 -9.01 -5.93 -12.46
N GLN A 180 -8.14 -6.94 -12.45
CA GLN A 180 -7.81 -7.77 -11.29
C GLN A 180 -6.93 -7.03 -10.27
N VAL A 181 -6.30 -5.92 -10.65
CA VAL A 181 -5.35 -5.17 -9.81
C VAL A 181 -6.03 -3.95 -9.21
N LEU A 182 -6.12 -3.90 -7.87
CA LEU A 182 -6.70 -2.77 -7.14
C LEU A 182 -5.77 -1.55 -7.16
N ALA A 183 -4.50 -1.79 -6.84
CA ALA A 183 -3.43 -0.81 -6.76
C ALA A 183 -2.09 -1.52 -6.90
N VAL A 184 -1.04 -0.79 -7.25
CA VAL A 184 0.30 -1.35 -7.41
C VAL A 184 1.22 -0.85 -6.30
N GLY A 185 1.84 -1.79 -5.59
CA GLY A 185 2.78 -1.46 -4.52
C GLY A 185 4.23 -1.48 -4.99
N GLY A 186 5.05 -0.54 -4.54
CA GLY A 186 6.50 -0.68 -4.71
C GLY A 186 7.35 0.48 -4.19
N GLY A 187 8.64 0.18 -4.06
CA GLY A 187 9.62 1.11 -3.50
C GLY A 187 10.17 2.13 -4.49
N TRP A 188 10.00 1.96 -5.80
CA TRP A 188 10.51 2.92 -6.80
C TRP A 188 9.91 4.32 -6.61
N LEU A 189 8.67 4.39 -6.10
CA LEU A 189 7.96 5.62 -5.76
C LEU A 189 8.69 6.46 -4.70
N CYS A 190 9.47 5.81 -3.84
CA CYS A 190 10.11 6.38 -2.67
C CYS A 190 11.47 5.72 -2.49
N ASP A 191 12.39 6.01 -3.41
CA ASP A 191 13.74 5.47 -3.37
C ASP A 191 14.42 5.81 -2.04
N ARG A 192 15.00 4.79 -1.40
CA ARG A 192 15.60 4.91 -0.06
C ARG A 192 16.81 5.84 -0.06
N MET A 193 17.60 5.85 -1.12
CA MET A 193 18.75 6.75 -1.23
C MET A 193 18.29 8.19 -1.44
N ALA A 194 17.31 8.41 -2.32
CA ALA A 194 16.73 9.74 -2.54
C ALA A 194 16.18 10.35 -1.24
N ILE A 195 15.42 9.58 -0.44
CA ILE A 195 14.97 10.01 0.89
C ILE A 195 16.18 10.32 1.78
N ASN A 196 17.19 9.46 1.75
CA ASN A 196 18.35 9.61 2.61
C ASN A 196 19.25 10.80 2.25
N ASP A 197 19.22 11.23 1.01
CA ASP A 197 19.96 12.39 0.52
C ASP A 197 19.11 13.68 0.56
N GLY A 198 17.83 13.57 0.96
CA GLY A 198 16.88 14.69 0.98
C GLY A 198 16.40 15.12 -0.41
N ASP A 199 16.56 14.27 -1.43
CA ASP A 199 16.06 14.51 -2.79
C ASP A 199 14.55 14.21 -2.90
N TYR A 200 13.77 15.01 -2.19
CA TYR A 200 12.31 14.97 -2.23
C TYR A 200 11.76 15.43 -3.59
N SER A 201 12.56 16.14 -4.39
CA SER A 201 12.20 16.52 -5.75
C SER A 201 12.08 15.29 -6.65
N LEU A 202 12.99 14.33 -6.51
CA LEU A 202 12.92 13.06 -7.22
C LEU A 202 11.70 12.24 -6.79
N VAL A 203 11.42 12.14 -5.48
CA VAL A 203 10.21 11.45 -4.97
C VAL A 203 8.94 12.04 -5.58
N THR A 204 8.81 13.37 -5.58
CA THR A 204 7.69 14.09 -6.19
C THR A 204 7.54 13.75 -7.67
N LYS A 205 8.65 13.82 -8.42
CA LYS A 205 8.69 13.53 -9.86
C LYS A 205 8.26 12.10 -10.18
N ILE A 206 8.80 11.11 -9.47
CA ILE A 206 8.50 9.69 -9.72
C ILE A 206 7.04 9.36 -9.36
N CYS A 207 6.53 9.92 -8.26
CA CYS A 207 5.11 9.80 -7.90
C CYS A 207 4.21 10.37 -9.02
N ALA A 208 4.49 11.59 -9.49
CA ALA A 208 3.70 12.24 -10.54
C ALA A 208 3.71 11.43 -11.85
N GLN A 209 4.88 10.94 -12.28
CA GLN A 209 5.00 10.08 -13.46
C GLN A 209 4.22 8.78 -13.32
N SER A 210 4.27 8.15 -12.14
CA SER A 210 3.54 6.90 -11.88
C SER A 210 2.02 7.12 -11.87
N VAL A 211 1.56 8.22 -11.28
CA VAL A 211 0.13 8.61 -11.28
C VAL A 211 -0.38 8.83 -12.70
N GLU A 212 0.40 9.49 -13.56
CA GLU A 212 0.03 9.72 -14.95
C GLU A 212 -0.13 8.39 -15.71
N ILE A 213 0.81 7.46 -15.57
CA ILE A 213 0.73 6.13 -16.19
C ILE A 213 -0.54 5.38 -15.75
N ILE A 214 -0.87 5.40 -14.46
CA ILE A 214 -2.06 4.73 -13.93
C ILE A 214 -3.35 5.38 -14.46
N LYS A 215 -3.43 6.72 -14.47
CA LYS A 215 -4.61 7.44 -14.96
C LYS A 215 -4.88 7.17 -16.44
N GLN A 216 -3.85 7.18 -17.29
CA GLN A 216 -4.00 6.93 -18.73
C GLN A 216 -4.52 5.53 -19.06
N LYS A 217 -4.29 4.54 -18.19
CA LYS A 217 -4.67 3.14 -18.43
C LYS A 217 -5.97 2.72 -17.75
N ARG A 218 -6.50 3.52 -16.82
CA ARG A 218 -7.75 3.26 -16.08
C ARG A 218 -8.95 4.06 -16.59
N GLN A 219 -8.75 4.98 -17.53
CA GLN A 219 -9.81 5.58 -18.34
C GLN A 219 -10.26 4.61 -19.42
#